data_AF-L1J805-F1
#
_entry.id   AF-L1J805-F1
#
_cell.length_a   1.000
_cell.length_b   1.000
_cell.length_c   1.000
_cell.angle_alpha   90.00
_cell.angle_beta   90.00
_cell.angle_gamma   90.00
#
_symmetry.space_group_name_H-M   'P 1'
#
loop_
_entity.id
_entity.type
_entity.pdbx_description
1 polymer ?
#
loop_
_entity_poly.entity_id
_entity_poly.type
_entity_poly.pdbx_seq_one_letter_code
_entity_poly.pdbx_strand_id
1 'polypeptide(L)'
;MAEQEQLFRLRGSGTIAHLSTTRTMPLQVLAAVFKVGAYQRHSLKLDYSDVEKLERGKASLQRFCMKLNACFQSKVPQSLPPSMLFDGTSESKRGDPHVGMVCQADMTVCLKHDAYLSVLLQTVIDNPASDVIAVMPGPAGSADYKQVHVKQHEYISFEMAETPDKVCEKIYQLSRLCHVLKEEFIGEQARIAATGILVNGKREDFELGAEVVRSFLSEAKADPDLCELFDWQVPMFVCYAPIRTDLDASRSEIELLRMEVADMRSRDKALRAELLNGLAAYMSDDYFHCKADAMNDLNHLCDYLDEDETE
;
A
#
# COMPACT_ATOMS: atom_id res chain seq x y z
N MET A 1 9.04 10.28 31.95
CA MET A 1 8.04 9.89 30.93
C MET A 1 7.48 11.08 30.14
N ALA A 2 8.24 12.17 29.99
CA ALA A 2 7.86 13.32 29.14
C ALA A 2 9.05 13.89 28.34
N GLU A 3 10.15 13.13 28.22
CA GLU A 3 11.38 13.58 27.54
C GLU A 3 11.75 12.73 26.30
N GLN A 4 10.91 11.77 25.89
CA GLN A 4 11.14 10.97 24.68
C GLN A 4 10.47 11.52 23.41
N GLU A 5 9.65 12.56 23.50
CA GLU A 5 8.95 13.14 22.33
C GLU A 5 9.72 14.25 21.60
N GLN A 6 10.88 14.69 22.10
CA GLN A 6 11.66 15.78 21.47
C GLN A 6 12.84 15.33 20.59
N LEU A 7 13.04 14.02 20.39
CA LEU A 7 14.12 13.48 19.55
C LEU A 7 13.76 13.29 18.07
N PHE A 8 12.61 13.81 17.62
CA PHE A 8 12.26 13.96 16.20
C PHE A 8 12.78 15.27 15.56
N ARG A 9 13.81 15.89 16.14
CA ARG A 9 14.54 16.96 15.45
C ARG A 9 15.42 16.36 14.36
N LEU A 10 14.83 16.26 13.18
CA LEU A 10 15.46 16.29 11.86
C LEU A 10 16.76 17.11 11.87
N ARG A 11 17.89 16.44 12.07
CA ARG A 11 19.21 16.90 11.64
C ARG A 11 19.82 15.83 10.74
N GLY A 12 19.23 15.74 9.55
CA GLY A 12 19.85 15.18 8.37
C GLY A 12 19.55 16.13 7.24
N SER A 13 20.42 17.12 7.04
CA SER A 13 20.40 18.00 5.87
C SER A 13 20.80 17.19 4.64
N GLY A 14 19.87 16.38 4.15
CA GLY A 14 19.85 15.84 2.81
C GLY A 14 18.48 16.20 2.28
N THR A 15 18.44 17.17 1.38
CA THR A 15 17.27 17.63 0.65
C THR A 15 16.30 16.45 0.43
N ILE A 16 15.11 16.52 1.03
CA ILE A 16 13.96 15.73 0.58
C ILE A 16 13.73 16.23 -0.84
N ALA A 17 14.46 15.66 -1.80
CA ALA A 17 14.31 15.96 -3.20
C ALA A 17 12.85 15.70 -3.51
N HIS A 18 12.13 16.78 -3.84
CA HIS A 18 10.74 16.84 -4.25
C HIS A 18 10.13 15.45 -4.49
N LEU A 19 9.61 14.83 -3.42
CA LEU A 19 8.55 13.86 -3.57
C LEU A 19 7.41 14.68 -4.14
N SER A 20 7.19 14.53 -5.45
CA SER A 20 5.99 15.02 -6.12
C SER A 20 4.82 14.81 -5.16
N THR A 21 4.19 15.91 -4.76
CA THR A 21 3.16 16.04 -3.73
C THR A 21 1.82 15.39 -4.13
N THR A 22 1.87 14.25 -4.82
CA THR A 22 0.72 13.58 -5.44
C THR A 22 0.68 12.07 -5.23
N ARG A 23 1.68 11.46 -4.56
CA ARG A 23 1.71 10.00 -4.33
C ARG A 23 1.75 9.69 -2.84
N THR A 24 0.66 9.18 -2.28
CA THR A 24 0.51 8.75 -0.87
C THR A 24 1.19 7.41 -0.58
N MET A 25 1.31 6.51 -1.57
CA MET A 25 1.98 5.20 -1.44
C MET A 25 3.46 5.29 -0.96
N PRO A 26 4.31 6.18 -1.51
CA PRO A 26 5.66 6.39 -0.99
C PRO A 26 5.72 6.62 0.51
N LEU A 27 4.79 7.39 1.08
CA LEU A 27 4.89 7.80 2.48
C LEU A 27 4.55 6.68 3.46
N GLN A 28 3.52 5.87 3.18
CA GLN A 28 3.13 4.75 4.05
C GLN A 28 4.18 3.63 4.03
N VAL A 29 4.70 3.31 2.84
CA VAL A 29 5.78 2.34 2.64
C VAL A 29 7.05 2.79 3.37
N LEU A 30 7.47 4.05 3.17
CA LEU A 30 8.63 4.61 3.85
C LEU A 30 8.43 4.64 5.36
N ALA A 31 7.24 5.00 5.86
CA ALA A 31 6.96 5.02 7.29
C ALA A 31 7.08 3.63 7.93
N ALA A 32 6.60 2.57 7.26
CA ALA A 32 6.76 1.20 7.73
C ALA A 32 8.24 0.78 7.80
N VAL A 33 8.99 1.09 6.74
CA VAL A 33 10.43 0.82 6.68
C VAL A 33 11.21 1.60 7.74
N PHE A 34 10.83 2.84 8.04
CA PHE A 34 11.41 3.61 9.13
C PHE A 34 11.06 3.03 10.51
N LYS A 35 9.85 2.46 10.71
CA LYS A 35 9.47 1.77 11.95
C LYS A 35 10.34 0.55 12.22
N VAL A 36 10.77 -0.17 11.17
CA VAL A 36 11.72 -1.29 11.28
C VAL A 36 13.18 -0.81 11.38
N GLY A 37 13.41 0.49 11.27
CA GLY A 37 14.67 1.13 11.60
C GLY A 37 15.64 1.31 10.43
N ALA A 38 15.18 1.44 9.18
CA ALA A 38 16.09 1.65 8.05
C ALA A 38 17.02 2.88 8.21
N TYR A 39 18.28 2.77 7.75
CA TYR A 39 19.29 3.82 7.93
C TYR A 39 19.57 4.67 6.67
N GLN A 40 19.38 4.13 5.46
CA GLN A 40 19.93 4.77 4.26
C GLN A 40 19.04 4.60 3.04
N ARG A 41 18.81 5.71 2.32
CA ARG A 41 18.30 5.73 0.94
C ARG A 41 19.44 6.10 0.02
N HIS A 42 19.55 5.41 -1.11
CA HIS A 42 20.63 5.60 -2.06
C HIS A 42 20.13 6.29 -3.34
N SER A 43 20.99 7.10 -3.92
CA SER A 43 20.85 7.66 -5.27
C SER A 43 22.24 7.63 -5.91
N LEU A 44 22.32 7.22 -7.16
CA LEU A 44 23.56 7.16 -7.92
C LEU A 44 23.57 8.27 -8.96
N LYS A 45 24.53 9.19 -8.87
CA LYS A 45 24.80 10.13 -9.95
C LYS A 45 25.81 9.47 -10.89
N LEU A 46 25.37 9.19 -12.12
CA LEU A 46 26.17 8.45 -13.10
C LEU A 46 27.43 9.22 -13.47
N ASP A 47 28.57 8.55 -13.42
CA ASP A 47 29.80 9.00 -14.04
C ASP A 47 30.04 8.32 -15.41
N TYR A 48 31.20 8.54 -16.00
CA TYR A 48 31.54 7.96 -17.30
C TYR A 48 31.65 6.42 -17.23
N SER A 49 32.22 5.90 -16.15
CA SER A 49 32.42 4.46 -15.96
C SER A 49 31.09 3.73 -15.74
N ASP A 50 30.13 4.38 -15.07
CA ASP A 50 28.77 3.86 -14.91
C ASP A 50 28.04 3.72 -16.24
N VAL A 51 28.14 4.75 -17.09
CA VAL A 51 27.53 4.73 -18.43
C VAL A 51 28.18 3.65 -19.28
N GLU A 52 29.51 3.51 -19.22
CA GLU A 52 30.23 2.45 -19.93
C GLU A 52 29.87 1.04 -19.41
N LYS A 53 29.63 0.87 -18.10
CA LYS A 53 29.10 -0.39 -17.53
C LYS A 53 27.71 -0.71 -18.06
N LEU A 54 26.81 0.27 -18.12
CA LEU A 54 25.48 0.09 -18.71
C LEU A 54 25.55 -0.25 -20.20
N GLU A 55 26.46 0.36 -20.97
CA GLU A 55 26.67 0.06 -22.39
C GLU A 55 27.22 -1.35 -22.60
N ARG A 56 28.23 -1.74 -21.82
CA ARG A 56 28.80 -3.10 -21.86
C ARG A 56 27.78 -4.17 -21.49
N GLY A 57 26.95 -3.90 -20.48
CA GLY A 57 25.82 -4.75 -20.11
C GLY A 57 24.63 -4.66 -21.08
N LYS A 58 24.78 -3.95 -22.21
CA LYS A 58 23.75 -3.64 -23.23
C LYS A 58 22.51 -2.93 -22.67
N ALA A 59 22.50 -2.61 -21.39
CA ALA A 59 21.39 -2.06 -20.64
C ALA A 59 21.11 -0.58 -20.97
N SER A 60 21.90 0.09 -21.81
CA SER A 60 21.63 1.45 -22.32
C SER A 60 21.39 1.51 -23.83
N LEU A 61 21.50 0.39 -24.55
CA LEU A 61 21.38 0.39 -26.01
C LEU A 61 19.91 0.42 -26.44
N GLN A 62 19.54 1.36 -27.32
CA GLN A 62 18.17 1.46 -27.85
C GLN A 62 17.66 0.13 -28.42
N ARG A 63 18.51 -0.60 -29.17
CA ARG A 63 18.16 -1.91 -29.73
C ARG A 63 17.83 -2.94 -28.65
N PHE A 64 18.51 -2.88 -27.53
CA PHE A 64 18.27 -3.76 -26.40
C PHE A 64 16.96 -3.39 -25.68
N CYS A 65 16.71 -2.11 -25.45
CA CYS A 65 15.42 -1.64 -24.90
C CYS A 65 14.24 -2.05 -25.79
N MET A 66 14.39 -1.96 -27.12
CA MET A 66 13.38 -2.45 -28.06
C MET A 66 13.16 -3.95 -27.95
N LYS A 67 14.23 -4.75 -27.78
CA LYS A 67 14.14 -6.20 -27.60
C LYS A 67 13.41 -6.56 -26.30
N LEU A 68 13.76 -5.90 -25.20
CA LEU A 68 13.13 -6.08 -23.90
C LEU A 68 11.65 -5.73 -23.96
N ASN A 69 11.31 -4.57 -24.55
CA ASN A 69 9.93 -4.14 -24.72
C ASN A 69 9.14 -5.11 -25.61
N ALA A 70 9.71 -5.55 -26.74
CA ALA A 70 9.05 -6.51 -27.63
C ALA A 70 8.81 -7.86 -26.94
N CYS A 71 9.78 -8.37 -26.18
CA CYS A 71 9.63 -9.59 -25.39
C CYS A 71 8.50 -9.44 -24.37
N PHE A 72 8.49 -8.36 -23.59
CA PHE A 72 7.41 -8.11 -22.61
C PHE A 72 6.04 -7.97 -23.28
N GLN A 73 5.94 -7.13 -24.33
CA GLN A 73 4.70 -6.89 -25.07
C GLN A 73 4.14 -8.16 -25.72
N SER A 74 4.99 -9.09 -26.14
CA SER A 74 4.53 -10.39 -26.65
C SER A 74 3.73 -11.20 -25.63
N LYS A 75 3.89 -10.89 -24.33
CA LYS A 75 3.18 -11.54 -23.23
C LYS A 75 1.93 -10.78 -22.80
N VAL A 76 1.81 -9.50 -23.16
CA VAL A 76 0.68 -8.66 -22.76
C VAL A 76 -0.56 -9.08 -23.55
N PRO A 77 -1.62 -9.59 -22.89
CA PRO A 77 -2.87 -9.92 -23.56
C PRO A 77 -3.59 -8.64 -23.99
N GLN A 78 -4.44 -8.74 -25.02
CA GLN A 78 -5.20 -7.60 -25.55
C GLN A 78 -6.11 -6.92 -24.51
N SER A 79 -6.45 -7.61 -23.43
CA SER A 79 -7.25 -7.08 -22.32
C SER A 79 -6.50 -6.11 -21.41
N LEU A 80 -5.16 -6.13 -21.43
CA LEU A 80 -4.33 -5.20 -20.68
C LEU A 80 -3.86 -4.05 -21.58
N PRO A 81 -3.69 -2.84 -21.02
CA PRO A 81 -3.03 -1.76 -21.74
C PRO A 81 -1.61 -2.19 -22.15
N PRO A 82 -1.15 -1.82 -23.36
CA PRO A 82 0.20 -2.14 -23.79
C PRO A 82 1.21 -1.52 -22.83
N SER A 83 2.19 -2.31 -22.38
CA SER A 83 3.22 -1.83 -21.47
C SER A 83 4.26 -0.98 -22.22
N MET A 84 4.20 0.34 -22.08
CA MET A 84 5.11 1.21 -22.82
C MET A 84 6.43 1.38 -22.07
N LEU A 85 7.42 0.56 -22.45
CA LEU A 85 8.82 0.92 -22.22
C LEU A 85 9.18 1.99 -23.25
N PHE A 86 8.98 3.26 -22.90
CA PHE A 86 9.39 4.46 -23.64
C PHE A 86 9.56 4.29 -25.17
N ASP A 87 8.58 4.72 -25.98
CA ASP A 87 8.79 4.78 -27.42
C ASP A 87 9.87 5.82 -27.72
N GLY A 88 10.93 5.41 -28.42
CA GLY A 88 12.01 6.31 -28.80
C GLY A 88 11.64 7.23 -29.97
N THR A 89 10.37 7.60 -30.16
CA THR A 89 9.94 8.36 -31.36
C THR A 89 9.69 9.85 -31.19
N SER A 90 9.90 10.46 -30.01
CA SER A 90 10.01 11.92 -29.96
C SER A 90 10.95 12.44 -28.86
N GLU A 91 11.78 13.40 -29.27
CA GLU A 91 12.65 14.24 -28.45
C GLU A 91 13.87 13.57 -27.79
N SER A 92 14.97 13.61 -28.55
CA SER A 92 16.34 13.56 -28.04
C SER A 92 16.50 14.30 -26.69
N LYS A 93 17.13 13.61 -25.71
CA LYS A 93 17.86 14.11 -24.51
C LYS A 93 17.24 13.95 -23.11
N ARG A 94 16.11 13.27 -22.91
CA ARG A 94 15.67 12.91 -21.54
C ARG A 94 15.26 11.44 -21.46
N GLY A 95 16.20 10.57 -21.07
CA GLY A 95 15.89 9.18 -20.74
C GLY A 95 17.09 8.24 -20.79
N ASP A 96 18.02 8.49 -21.72
CA ASP A 96 19.24 7.68 -21.81
C ASP A 96 20.17 7.97 -20.63
N PRO A 97 20.74 6.92 -19.99
CA PRO A 97 21.78 7.11 -18.99
C PRO A 97 22.91 7.93 -19.59
N HIS A 98 23.17 9.09 -19.00
CA HIS A 98 24.26 9.98 -19.38
C HIS A 98 24.97 10.46 -18.13
N VAL A 99 26.23 10.86 -18.32
CA VAL A 99 27.05 11.40 -17.25
C VAL A 99 26.33 12.57 -16.59
N GLY A 100 26.21 12.52 -15.26
CA GLY A 100 25.53 13.51 -14.44
C GLY A 100 24.06 13.24 -14.17
N MET A 101 23.43 12.27 -14.85
CA MET A 101 22.08 11.81 -14.53
C MET A 101 22.05 11.18 -13.14
N VAL A 102 21.03 11.47 -12.35
CA VAL A 102 20.81 10.81 -11.05
C VAL A 102 19.77 9.71 -11.23
N CYS A 103 20.18 8.47 -11.00
CA CYS A 103 19.32 7.31 -10.94
C CYS A 103 19.04 6.95 -9.47
N GLN A 104 17.79 6.61 -9.19
CA GLN A 104 17.34 6.23 -7.86
C GLN A 104 16.16 5.29 -8.01
N ALA A 105 16.08 4.27 -7.15
CA ALA A 105 14.88 3.47 -7.01
C ALA A 105 13.90 4.11 -6.01
N ASP A 106 12.60 3.93 -6.22
CA ASP A 106 11.56 4.51 -5.36
C ASP A 106 11.82 4.16 -3.88
N MET A 107 12.18 2.90 -3.62
CA MET A 107 12.60 2.41 -2.31
C MET A 107 13.80 1.47 -2.42
N THR A 108 15.00 1.94 -2.06
CA THR A 108 16.13 1.06 -1.74
C THR A 108 16.62 1.39 -0.33
N VAL A 109 16.55 0.40 0.56
CA VAL A 109 16.77 0.61 2.00
C VAL A 109 17.57 -0.51 2.63
N CYS A 110 18.48 -0.13 3.53
CA CYS A 110 19.26 -1.04 4.37
C CYS A 110 18.60 -1.17 5.75
N LEU A 111 18.38 -2.41 6.21
CA LEU A 111 17.76 -2.68 7.51
C LEU A 111 18.79 -2.72 8.65
N LYS A 112 18.43 -2.12 9.80
CA LYS A 112 19.27 -2.13 11.02
C LYS A 112 19.18 -3.42 11.81
N HIS A 113 18.10 -4.16 11.63
CA HIS A 113 17.81 -5.37 12.37
C HIS A 113 17.32 -6.43 11.40
N ASP A 114 17.54 -7.66 11.78
CA ASP A 114 16.93 -8.84 11.18
C ASP A 114 15.40 -8.65 11.14
N ALA A 115 14.82 -8.79 9.96
CA ALA A 115 13.39 -8.66 9.76
C ALA A 115 12.91 -9.60 8.65
N TYR A 116 11.69 -10.11 8.81
CA TYR A 116 11.02 -10.82 7.73
C TYR A 116 10.38 -9.82 6.78
N LEU A 117 10.42 -10.10 5.47
CA LEU A 117 9.78 -9.26 4.47
C LEU A 117 8.27 -9.12 4.72
N SER A 118 7.61 -10.14 5.28
CA SER A 118 6.21 -10.07 5.71
C SER A 118 5.91 -8.93 6.69
N VAL A 119 6.84 -8.59 7.59
CA VAL A 119 6.67 -7.50 8.56
C VAL A 119 6.65 -6.14 7.85
N LEU A 120 7.38 -6.01 6.74
CA LEU A 120 7.44 -4.80 5.93
C LEU A 120 6.24 -4.66 5.00
N LEU A 121 5.76 -5.79 4.45
CA LEU A 121 4.67 -5.79 3.48
C LEU A 121 3.28 -5.69 4.13
N GLN A 122 3.07 -6.28 5.32
CA GLN A 122 1.77 -6.26 6.02
C GLN A 122 1.25 -4.85 6.35
N THR A 123 2.14 -3.87 6.40
CA THR A 123 1.80 -2.47 6.68
C THR A 123 1.34 -1.69 5.46
N VAL A 124 1.56 -2.24 4.26
CA VAL A 124 1.31 -1.58 2.97
C VAL A 124 0.26 -2.33 2.16
N ILE A 125 0.18 -3.64 2.35
CA ILE A 125 -0.68 -4.54 1.57
C ILE A 125 -1.79 -5.05 2.48
N ASP A 126 -3.03 -4.82 2.06
CA ASP A 126 -4.23 -5.18 2.83
C ASP A 126 -4.42 -6.70 2.93
N ASN A 127 -4.20 -7.45 1.83
CA ASN A 127 -4.28 -8.91 1.82
C ASN A 127 -3.00 -9.57 1.27
N PRO A 128 -1.89 -9.60 2.04
CA PRO A 128 -0.60 -10.08 1.57
C PRO A 128 -0.59 -11.52 1.06
N ALA A 129 -1.57 -12.36 1.42
CA ALA A 129 -1.65 -13.74 0.96
C ALA A 129 -2.04 -13.86 -0.52
N SER A 130 -2.90 -12.97 -1.03
CA SER A 130 -3.31 -12.94 -2.44
C SER A 130 -2.57 -11.90 -3.25
N ASP A 131 -1.94 -10.94 -2.58
CA ASP A 131 -1.49 -9.69 -3.19
C ASP A 131 0.04 -9.59 -3.25
N VAL A 132 0.76 -10.62 -2.81
CA VAL A 132 2.22 -10.72 -2.95
C VAL A 132 2.55 -11.95 -3.79
N ILE A 133 3.04 -11.72 -5.00
CA ILE A 133 3.32 -12.77 -5.97
C ILE A 133 4.82 -12.79 -6.27
N ALA A 134 5.49 -13.91 -6.00
CA ALA A 134 6.85 -14.13 -6.47
C ALA A 134 6.84 -14.36 -7.99
N VAL A 135 7.75 -13.70 -8.72
CA VAL A 135 7.72 -13.68 -10.19
C VAL A 135 8.97 -14.21 -10.88
N MET A 136 10.05 -14.46 -10.13
CA MET A 136 11.27 -15.04 -10.72
C MET A 136 11.03 -16.48 -11.19
N PRO A 137 11.78 -16.98 -12.18
CA PRO A 137 11.76 -18.40 -12.53
C PRO A 137 12.63 -19.25 -11.58
N GLY A 138 12.20 -20.47 -11.26
CA GLY A 138 12.94 -21.42 -10.43
C GLY A 138 12.76 -21.20 -8.92
N PRO A 139 13.76 -21.57 -8.08
CA PRO A 139 13.62 -21.50 -6.63
C PRO A 139 13.30 -20.10 -6.08
N ALA A 140 13.89 -19.05 -6.66
CA ALA A 140 13.59 -17.66 -6.31
C ALA A 140 12.13 -17.27 -6.59
N GLY A 141 11.49 -17.92 -7.58
CA GLY A 141 10.06 -17.81 -7.88
C GLY A 141 9.13 -18.54 -6.94
N SER A 142 9.68 -19.48 -6.18
CA SER A 142 8.95 -20.27 -5.19
C SER A 142 9.15 -19.71 -3.78
N ALA A 143 9.86 -18.58 -3.65
CA ALA A 143 10.12 -17.95 -2.37
C ALA A 143 8.81 -17.43 -1.77
N ASP A 144 8.46 -17.93 -0.59
CA ASP A 144 7.41 -17.34 0.22
C ASP A 144 7.95 -16.06 0.87
N TYR A 145 7.31 -14.92 0.60
CA TYR A 145 7.70 -13.63 1.19
C TYR A 145 7.70 -13.68 2.72
N LYS A 146 6.93 -14.57 3.35
CA LYS A 146 6.93 -14.78 4.81
C LYS A 146 8.21 -15.41 5.32
N GLN A 147 8.94 -16.12 4.46
CA GLN A 147 10.18 -16.82 4.78
C GLN A 147 11.42 -16.05 4.34
N VAL A 148 11.26 -14.95 3.58
CA VAL A 148 12.37 -14.07 3.23
C VAL A 148 12.82 -13.33 4.48
N HIS A 149 13.93 -13.80 5.03
CA HIS A 149 14.61 -13.21 6.16
C HIS A 149 15.67 -12.23 5.67
N VAL A 150 15.42 -10.94 5.83
CA VAL A 150 16.35 -9.87 5.51
C VAL A 150 17.23 -9.66 6.74
N LYS A 151 18.52 -10.00 6.62
CA LYS A 151 19.45 -9.88 7.74
C LYS A 151 19.84 -8.42 7.93
N GLN A 152 20.34 -8.12 9.13
CA GLN A 152 20.98 -6.86 9.42
C GLN A 152 22.03 -6.51 8.36
N HIS A 153 21.99 -5.26 7.89
CA HIS A 153 22.81 -4.72 6.81
C HIS A 153 22.52 -5.22 5.39
N GLU A 154 21.52 -6.08 5.20
CA GLU A 154 21.01 -6.41 3.86
C GLU A 154 20.00 -5.36 3.38
N TYR A 155 19.83 -5.34 2.07
CA TYR A 155 19.00 -4.38 1.35
C TYR A 155 17.73 -5.02 0.82
N ILE A 156 16.67 -4.22 0.75
CA ILE A 156 15.54 -4.47 -0.14
C ILE A 156 15.43 -3.33 -1.14
N SER A 157 14.97 -3.63 -2.35
CA SER A 157 14.78 -2.63 -3.40
C SER A 157 13.47 -2.81 -4.14
N PHE A 158 12.56 -1.83 -4.03
CA PHE A 158 11.26 -1.85 -4.67
C PHE A 158 11.01 -0.59 -5.49
N GLU A 159 10.36 -0.79 -6.64
CA GLU A 159 9.80 0.27 -7.47
C GLU A 159 8.30 0.41 -7.26
N MET A 160 7.73 1.57 -7.58
CA MET A 160 6.29 1.81 -7.54
C MET A 160 5.75 2.03 -8.95
N ALA A 161 4.84 1.16 -9.39
CA ALA A 161 4.12 1.33 -10.64
C ALA A 161 2.73 1.92 -10.34
N GLU A 162 2.48 3.16 -10.78
CA GLU A 162 1.16 3.80 -10.63
C GLU A 162 0.04 3.06 -11.36
N THR A 163 0.42 2.37 -12.42
CA THR A 163 -0.45 1.65 -13.34
C THR A 163 0.26 0.39 -13.85
N PRO A 164 -0.46 -0.70 -14.16
CA PRO A 164 0.14 -1.97 -14.60
C PRO A 164 0.99 -1.88 -15.88
N ASP A 165 0.68 -0.96 -16.80
CA ASP A 165 1.42 -0.72 -18.03
C ASP A 165 2.85 -0.21 -17.80
N LYS A 166 3.16 0.36 -16.62
CA LYS A 166 4.52 0.81 -16.27
C LYS A 166 5.40 -0.27 -15.66
N VAL A 167 4.87 -1.48 -15.43
CA VAL A 167 5.61 -2.54 -14.74
C VAL A 167 6.89 -2.91 -15.48
N CYS A 168 6.87 -2.99 -16.81
CA CYS A 168 8.07 -3.28 -17.60
C CYS A 168 9.17 -2.21 -17.41
N GLU A 169 8.80 -0.93 -17.40
CA GLU A 169 9.72 0.18 -17.14
C GLU A 169 10.39 0.02 -15.76
N LYS A 170 9.59 -0.36 -14.76
CA LYS A 170 10.05 -0.55 -13.38
C LYS A 170 10.96 -1.76 -13.22
N ILE A 171 10.68 -2.87 -13.91
CA ILE A 171 11.59 -4.01 -13.97
C ILE A 171 12.94 -3.57 -14.53
N TYR A 172 12.94 -2.85 -15.65
CA TYR A 172 14.16 -2.38 -16.28
C TYR A 172 14.96 -1.40 -15.40
N GLN A 173 14.28 -0.49 -14.67
CA GLN A 173 14.92 0.39 -13.68
C GLN A 173 15.59 -0.39 -12.55
N LEU A 174 14.89 -1.38 -11.96
CA LEU A 174 15.45 -2.24 -10.92
C LEU A 174 16.66 -3.02 -11.43
N SER A 175 16.56 -3.61 -12.63
CA SER A 175 17.67 -4.37 -13.21
C SER A 175 18.94 -3.55 -13.35
N ARG A 176 18.80 -2.31 -13.83
CA ARG A 176 19.95 -1.41 -13.97
C ARG A 176 20.59 -1.06 -12.64
N LEU A 177 19.81 -0.71 -11.62
CA LEU A 177 20.35 -0.25 -10.35
C LEU A 177 20.79 -1.38 -9.42
N CYS A 178 20.00 -2.45 -9.34
CA CYS A 178 20.19 -3.52 -8.35
C CYS A 178 21.07 -4.66 -8.86
N HIS A 179 21.29 -4.74 -10.18
CA HIS A 179 22.09 -5.81 -10.79
C HIS A 179 23.27 -5.27 -11.57
N VAL A 180 23.06 -4.37 -12.54
CA VAL A 180 24.15 -3.86 -13.39
C VAL A 180 25.06 -2.86 -12.65
N LEU A 181 24.47 -1.90 -11.93
CA LEU A 181 25.17 -0.83 -11.19
C LEU A 181 25.11 -1.03 -9.68
N LYS A 182 24.93 -2.27 -9.21
CA LYS A 182 24.75 -2.57 -7.78
C LYS A 182 25.93 -2.03 -6.95
N GLU A 183 27.14 -2.23 -7.45
CA GLU A 183 28.38 -1.90 -6.76
C GLU A 183 28.49 -0.39 -6.52
N GLU A 184 28.13 0.42 -7.50
CA GLU A 184 28.16 1.88 -7.42
C GLU A 184 26.96 2.44 -6.67
N PHE A 185 25.81 1.77 -6.78
CA PHE A 185 24.57 2.24 -6.17
C PHE A 185 24.55 2.02 -4.66
N ILE A 186 24.88 0.80 -4.20
CA ILE A 186 24.78 0.40 -2.80
C ILE A 186 26.07 -0.21 -2.22
N GLY A 187 27.10 -0.41 -3.04
CA GLY A 187 28.39 -0.95 -2.62
C GLY A 187 28.61 -2.39 -3.09
N GLU A 188 29.87 -2.71 -3.38
CA GLU A 188 30.29 -4.04 -3.87
C GLU A 188 29.85 -5.18 -2.94
N GLN A 189 30.07 -5.00 -1.64
CA GLN A 189 29.77 -5.98 -0.58
C GLN A 189 28.29 -5.99 -0.18
N ALA A 190 27.47 -5.09 -0.71
CA ALA A 190 26.06 -5.03 -0.38
C ALA A 190 25.32 -6.25 -0.94
N ARG A 191 24.38 -6.76 -0.14
CA ARG A 191 23.51 -7.88 -0.50
C ARG A 191 22.07 -7.41 -0.55
N ILE A 192 21.38 -7.77 -1.62
CA ILE A 192 19.95 -7.51 -1.78
C ILE A 192 19.22 -8.81 -1.46
N ALA A 193 18.40 -8.79 -0.41
CA ALA A 193 17.63 -9.94 0.03
C ALA A 193 16.36 -10.14 -0.80
N ALA A 194 15.77 -9.05 -1.31
CA ALA A 194 14.60 -9.09 -2.17
C ALA A 194 14.49 -7.82 -3.03
N THR A 195 13.94 -8.00 -4.23
CA THR A 195 13.47 -6.90 -5.07
C THR A 195 11.96 -6.98 -5.28
N GLY A 196 11.34 -5.91 -5.77
CA GLY A 196 9.95 -6.00 -6.16
C GLY A 196 9.32 -4.75 -6.70
N ILE A 197 8.05 -4.86 -7.06
CA ILE A 197 7.28 -3.75 -7.64
C ILE A 197 5.96 -3.68 -6.88
N LEU A 198 5.70 -2.52 -6.28
CA LEU A 198 4.42 -2.16 -5.71
C LEU A 198 3.54 -1.59 -6.82
N VAL A 199 2.51 -2.33 -7.20
CA VAL A 199 1.62 -2.01 -8.30
C VAL A 199 0.32 -1.44 -7.75
N ASN A 200 0.01 -0.23 -8.17
CA ASN A 200 -1.31 0.36 -8.04
C ASN A 200 -2.16 0.04 -9.28
N GLY A 201 -3.49 0.05 -9.10
CA GLY A 201 -4.44 -0.12 -10.18
C GLY A 201 -5.61 -1.01 -9.79
N LYS A 202 -6.28 -1.58 -10.79
CA LYS A 202 -7.37 -2.53 -10.56
C LYS A 202 -6.82 -3.89 -10.17
N ARG A 203 -7.49 -4.54 -9.21
CA ARG A 203 -7.10 -5.87 -8.73
C ARG A 203 -7.14 -6.95 -9.81
N GLU A 204 -8.05 -6.82 -10.78
CA GLU A 204 -8.18 -7.71 -11.94
C GLU A 204 -6.95 -7.63 -12.85
N ASP A 205 -6.44 -6.42 -13.10
CA ASP A 205 -5.27 -6.19 -13.93
C ASP A 205 -3.97 -6.68 -13.24
N PHE A 206 -3.95 -6.69 -11.91
CA PHE A 206 -2.79 -7.10 -11.12
C PHE A 206 -2.43 -8.58 -11.30
N GLU A 207 -3.40 -9.49 -11.17
CA GLU A 207 -3.14 -10.93 -11.31
C GLU A 207 -2.60 -11.26 -12.69
N LEU A 208 -3.24 -10.70 -13.71
CA LEU A 208 -2.84 -10.86 -15.10
C LEU A 208 -1.46 -10.22 -15.33
N GLY A 209 -1.21 -9.04 -14.79
CA GLY A 209 0.09 -8.36 -14.86
C GLY A 209 1.21 -9.17 -14.21
N ALA A 210 0.97 -9.79 -13.05
CA ALA A 210 1.96 -10.64 -12.40
C ALA A 210 2.29 -11.90 -13.22
N GLU A 211 1.29 -12.48 -13.91
CA GLU A 211 1.51 -13.59 -14.84
C GLU A 211 2.30 -13.18 -16.09
N VAL A 212 2.03 -11.99 -16.63
CA VAL A 212 2.81 -11.39 -17.72
C VAL A 212 4.27 -11.24 -17.30
N VAL A 213 4.54 -10.74 -16.09
CA VAL A 213 5.91 -10.61 -15.56
C VAL A 213 6.57 -11.97 -15.40
N ARG A 214 5.89 -12.97 -14.84
CA ARG A 214 6.42 -14.35 -14.72
C ARG A 214 6.78 -14.94 -16.07
N SER A 215 5.90 -14.79 -17.06
CA SER A 215 6.11 -15.26 -18.42
C SER A 215 7.29 -14.55 -19.08
N PHE A 216 7.38 -13.23 -18.93
CA PHE A 216 8.50 -12.43 -19.41
C PHE A 216 9.83 -12.87 -18.78
N LEU A 217 9.92 -12.97 -17.46
CA LEU A 217 11.16 -13.33 -16.76
C LEU A 217 11.61 -14.76 -17.09
N SER A 218 10.67 -15.68 -17.33
CA SER A 218 10.99 -17.03 -17.79
C SER A 218 11.64 -17.06 -19.17
N GLU A 219 11.16 -16.23 -20.10
CA GLU A 219 11.73 -16.10 -21.43
C GLU A 219 13.04 -15.31 -21.42
N ALA A 220 13.11 -14.23 -20.62
CA ALA A 220 14.32 -13.43 -20.43
C ALA A 220 15.48 -14.27 -19.86
N LYS A 221 15.20 -15.26 -19.01
CA LYS A 221 16.23 -16.20 -18.51
C LYS A 221 16.82 -17.09 -19.61
N ALA A 222 16.03 -17.44 -20.62
CA ALA A 222 16.49 -18.24 -21.75
C ALA A 222 17.14 -17.40 -22.86
N ASP A 223 16.90 -16.09 -22.86
CA ASP A 223 17.46 -15.17 -23.84
C ASP A 223 18.90 -14.77 -23.49
N PRO A 224 19.88 -14.95 -24.41
CA PRO A 224 21.29 -14.67 -24.13
C PRO A 224 21.62 -13.21 -23.80
N ASP A 225 20.79 -12.26 -24.21
CA ASP A 225 21.03 -10.83 -23.93
C ASP A 225 20.29 -10.41 -22.66
N LEU A 226 19.03 -10.83 -22.50
CA LEU A 226 18.21 -10.41 -21.35
C LEU A 226 18.63 -11.13 -20.05
N CYS A 227 19.26 -12.30 -20.15
CA CYS A 227 19.60 -13.10 -18.98
C CYS A 227 20.62 -12.41 -18.04
N GLU A 228 21.45 -11.52 -18.59
CA GLU A 228 22.49 -10.78 -17.85
C GLU A 228 21.95 -9.61 -17.03
N LEU A 229 20.69 -9.20 -17.23
CA LEU A 229 20.08 -8.09 -16.49
C LEU A 229 19.66 -8.41 -15.08
N PHE A 230 19.56 -9.69 -14.72
CA PHE A 230 18.90 -10.14 -13.51
C PHE A 230 19.82 -11.02 -12.68
N ASP A 231 19.80 -10.79 -11.37
CA ASP A 231 20.30 -11.78 -10.44
C ASP A 231 19.20 -12.82 -10.17
N TRP A 232 19.31 -13.98 -10.82
CA TRP A 232 18.33 -15.06 -10.75
C TRP A 232 18.22 -15.73 -9.37
N GLN A 233 19.10 -15.39 -8.42
CA GLN A 233 19.03 -15.89 -7.05
C GLN A 233 18.23 -14.97 -6.12
N VAL A 234 18.12 -13.68 -6.46
CA VAL A 234 17.38 -12.71 -5.66
C VAL A 234 15.88 -12.84 -5.99
N PRO A 235 15.01 -13.09 -4.99
CA PRO A 235 13.58 -13.17 -5.23
C PRO A 235 13.03 -11.78 -5.60
N MET A 236 12.19 -11.77 -6.63
CA MET A 236 11.44 -10.58 -7.05
C MET A 236 9.95 -10.81 -6.78
N PHE A 237 9.31 -9.81 -6.17
CA PHE A 237 7.89 -9.83 -5.85
C PHE A 237 7.13 -8.73 -6.59
N VAL A 238 5.97 -9.08 -7.16
CA VAL A 238 4.99 -8.11 -7.63
C VAL A 238 3.88 -8.05 -6.58
N CYS A 239 3.62 -6.85 -6.07
CA CYS A 239 2.83 -6.61 -4.87
C CYS A 239 1.67 -5.66 -5.17
N TYR A 240 0.43 -6.07 -4.92
CA TYR A 240 -0.73 -5.20 -5.09
C TYR A 240 -0.82 -4.27 -3.89
N ALA A 241 -0.66 -2.97 -4.14
CA ALA A 241 -0.73 -1.94 -3.12
C ALA A 241 -1.65 -0.82 -3.66
N PRO A 242 -2.98 -0.95 -3.54
CA PRO A 242 -3.89 0.05 -4.05
C PRO A 242 -3.65 1.39 -3.34
N ILE A 243 -3.45 2.45 -4.12
CA ILE A 243 -3.34 3.81 -3.59
C ILE A 243 -4.69 4.18 -3.00
N ARG A 244 -4.78 4.20 -1.67
CA ARG A 244 -5.77 5.02 -1.00
C ARG A 244 -5.29 6.46 -1.16
N THR A 245 -5.94 7.22 -2.04
CA THR A 245 -5.76 8.67 -2.00
C THR A 245 -6.23 9.15 -0.62
N ASP A 246 -5.73 10.29 -0.10
CA ASP A 246 -6.25 10.85 1.15
C ASP A 246 -7.78 11.02 1.08
N LEU A 247 -8.33 11.21 -0.13
CA LEU A 247 -9.76 11.23 -0.44
C LEU A 247 -10.45 9.87 -0.27
N ASP A 248 -9.82 8.76 -0.68
CA ASP A 248 -10.39 7.41 -0.51
C ASP A 248 -10.27 6.93 0.94
N ALA A 249 -9.15 7.22 1.61
CA ALA A 249 -9.00 6.97 3.04
C ALA A 249 -10.03 7.80 3.84
N SER A 250 -10.16 9.09 3.54
CA SER A 250 -11.18 9.96 4.14
C SER A 250 -12.59 9.49 3.79
N ARG A 251 -12.85 8.98 2.58
CA ARG A 251 -14.16 8.43 2.21
C ARG A 251 -14.49 7.17 3.01
N SER A 252 -13.54 6.26 3.18
CA SER A 252 -13.74 5.07 4.00
C SER A 252 -13.98 5.42 5.47
N GLU A 253 -13.24 6.39 6.02
CA GLU A 253 -13.47 6.91 7.37
C GLU A 253 -14.83 7.61 7.49
N ILE A 254 -15.21 8.44 6.50
CA ILE A 254 -16.54 9.08 6.44
C ILE A 254 -17.65 8.03 6.39
N GLU A 255 -17.46 6.94 5.66
CA GLU A 255 -18.48 5.89 5.55
C GLU A 255 -18.61 5.08 6.84
N LEU A 256 -17.48 4.78 7.51
CA LEU A 256 -17.47 4.21 8.87
C LEU A 256 -18.20 5.12 9.87
N LEU A 257 -17.87 6.42 9.88
CA LEU A 257 -18.53 7.40 10.74
C LEU A 257 -20.04 7.52 10.42
N ARG A 258 -20.43 7.41 9.15
CA ARG A 258 -21.85 7.39 8.75
C ARG A 258 -22.57 6.16 9.28
N MET A 259 -21.94 4.99 9.23
CA MET A 259 -22.50 3.75 9.79
C MET A 259 -22.66 3.87 11.32
N GLU A 260 -21.66 4.40 12.03
CA GLU A 260 -21.74 4.63 13.47
C GLU A 260 -22.84 5.64 13.82
N VAL A 261 -22.97 6.73 13.07
CA VAL A 261 -24.04 7.73 13.28
C VAL A 261 -25.43 7.12 12.99
N ALA A 262 -25.56 6.27 11.98
CA ALA A 262 -26.82 5.59 11.69
C ALA A 262 -27.21 4.64 12.83
N ASP A 263 -26.25 3.88 13.37
CA ASP A 263 -26.47 3.01 14.53
C ASP A 263 -26.83 3.80 15.78
N MET A 264 -26.12 4.89 16.09
CA MET A 264 -26.44 5.77 17.21
C MET A 264 -27.85 6.36 17.09
N ARG A 265 -28.27 6.80 15.90
CA ARG A 265 -29.64 7.30 15.65
C ARG A 265 -30.70 6.22 15.84
N SER A 266 -30.40 4.98 15.45
CA SER A 266 -31.28 3.84 15.69
C SER A 266 -31.47 3.60 17.19
N ARG A 267 -30.38 3.62 17.96
CA ARG A 267 -30.40 3.47 19.43
C ARG A 267 -31.15 4.62 20.12
N ASP A 268 -30.93 5.87 19.70
CA ASP A 268 -31.67 7.03 20.23
C ASP A 268 -33.18 6.90 19.96
N LYS A 269 -33.56 6.45 18.76
CA LYS A 269 -34.97 6.22 18.42
C LYS A 269 -35.59 5.11 19.28
N ALA A 270 -34.87 4.02 19.53
CA ALA A 270 -35.31 2.94 20.40
C ALA A 270 -35.49 3.43 21.85
N LEU A 271 -34.50 4.15 22.40
CA LEU A 271 -34.55 4.71 23.75
C LEU A 271 -35.71 5.71 23.91
N ARG A 272 -35.96 6.57 22.92
CA ARG A 272 -37.11 7.49 22.94
C ARG A 272 -38.44 6.73 22.92
N ALA A 273 -38.55 5.65 22.14
CA ALA A 273 -39.75 4.83 22.12
C ALA A 273 -39.97 4.15 23.49
N GLU A 274 -38.92 3.64 24.12
CA GLU A 274 -38.99 3.08 25.47
C GLU A 274 -39.40 4.13 26.51
N LEU A 275 -38.82 5.33 26.47
CA LEU A 275 -39.19 6.44 27.35
C LEU A 275 -40.66 6.85 27.16
N LEU A 276 -41.12 6.98 25.91
CA LEU A 276 -42.51 7.33 25.63
C LEU A 276 -43.48 6.23 26.09
N ASN A 277 -43.12 4.96 25.88
CA ASN A 277 -43.92 3.84 26.36
C ASN A 277 -43.95 3.79 27.89
N GLY A 278 -42.81 4.00 28.55
CA GLY A 278 -42.72 4.07 30.01
C GLY A 278 -43.50 5.24 30.59
N LEU A 279 -43.44 6.41 29.96
CA LEU A 279 -44.21 7.59 30.38
C LEU A 279 -45.71 7.38 30.15
N ALA A 280 -46.10 6.76 29.04
CA ALA A 280 -47.50 6.41 28.78
C ALA A 280 -48.05 5.41 29.80
N ALA A 281 -47.26 4.39 30.16
CA ALA A 281 -47.62 3.43 31.21
C ALA A 281 -47.74 4.10 32.59
N TYR A 282 -46.78 4.96 32.93
CA TYR A 282 -46.80 5.74 34.18
C TYR A 282 -48.03 6.66 34.25
N MET A 283 -48.33 7.38 33.18
CA MET A 283 -49.51 8.26 33.11
C MET A 283 -50.83 7.48 33.14
N SER A 284 -50.89 6.27 32.55
CA SER A 284 -52.08 5.44 32.65
C SER A 284 -52.31 4.95 34.08
N ASP A 285 -51.24 4.56 34.78
CA ASP A 285 -51.33 4.08 36.17
C ASP A 285 -51.71 5.22 37.12
N ASP A 286 -51.10 6.40 36.99
CA ASP A 286 -51.46 7.59 37.79
C ASP A 286 -52.90 8.07 37.52
N TYR A 287 -53.34 8.04 36.25
CA TYR A 287 -54.73 8.38 35.92
C TYR A 287 -55.72 7.37 36.50
N PHE A 288 -55.38 6.07 36.50
CA PHE A 288 -56.19 5.04 37.12
C PHE A 288 -56.27 5.22 38.64
N HIS A 289 -55.17 5.56 39.30
CA HIS A 289 -55.15 5.81 40.74
C HIS A 289 -55.95 7.05 41.12
N CYS A 290 -55.74 8.20 40.46
CA CYS A 290 -56.51 9.42 40.71
C CYS A 290 -58.01 9.23 40.47
N LYS A 291 -58.40 8.44 39.46
CA LYS A 291 -59.81 8.14 39.18
C LYS A 291 -60.41 7.22 40.24
N ALA A 292 -59.66 6.22 40.71
CA ALA A 292 -60.11 5.31 41.76
C ALA A 292 -60.31 6.05 43.10
N ASP A 293 -59.37 6.92 43.47
CA ASP A 293 -59.48 7.74 44.68
C ASP A 293 -60.65 8.72 44.60
N ALA A 294 -60.82 9.41 43.46
CA ALA A 294 -61.96 10.30 43.24
C ALA A 294 -63.31 9.55 43.26
N MET A 295 -63.37 8.30 42.76
CA MET A 295 -64.58 7.48 42.84
C MET A 295 -64.85 7.01 44.27
N ASN A 296 -63.82 6.69 45.06
CA ASN A 296 -63.99 6.35 46.47
C ASN A 296 -64.46 7.56 47.29
N ASP A 297 -63.89 8.74 47.05
CA ASP A 297 -64.34 9.98 47.70
C ASP A 297 -65.78 10.32 47.33
N LEU A 298 -66.18 10.12 46.06
CA LEU A 298 -67.57 10.32 45.63
C LEU A 298 -68.53 9.32 46.28
N ASN A 299 -68.14 8.04 46.40
CA ASN A 299 -68.96 7.03 47.06
C ASN A 299 -69.13 7.34 48.55
N HIS A 300 -68.04 7.74 49.24
CA HIS A 300 -68.11 8.18 50.63
C HIS A 300 -68.99 9.43 50.81
N LEU A 301 -69.00 10.35 49.84
CA LEU A 301 -69.86 11.53 49.88
C LEU A 301 -71.33 11.17 49.65
N CYS A 302 -71.63 10.21 48.77
CA CYS A 302 -72.98 9.70 48.56
C CYS A 302 -73.50 8.96 49.80
N ASP A 303 -72.67 8.12 50.42
CA ASP A 303 -73.04 7.43 51.67
C ASP A 303 -73.34 8.44 52.80
N TYR A 304 -72.58 9.54 52.87
CA TYR A 304 -72.80 10.62 53.84
C TYR A 304 -74.09 11.41 53.56
N LEU A 305 -74.47 11.58 52.29
CA LEU A 305 -75.69 12.29 51.89
C LEU A 305 -76.95 11.42 52.03
N ASP A 306 -76.83 10.10 51.87
CA ASP A 306 -77.91 9.14 52.09
C ASP A 306 -78.24 8.95 53.59
N GLU A 307 -77.27 9.17 54.49
CA GLU A 307 -77.52 9.16 55.95
C GLU A 307 -78.34 10.38 56.43
N ASP A 308 -78.21 11.54 55.78
CA ASP A 308 -78.94 12.78 56.13
C ASP A 308 -80.39 12.85 55.60
N GLU A 309 -80.84 11.93 54.72
CA GLU A 309 -82.25 11.85 54.28
C GLU A 309 -83.12 10.97 55.21
N THR A 310 -82.60 10.50 56.35
CA THR A 310 -83.33 9.65 57.31
C THR A 310 -83.54 10.22 58.74
N GLU A 311 -83.40 11.54 58.95
CA GLU A 311 -83.93 12.26 60.12
C GLU A 311 -85.02 13.29 59.76
#